data_AF-A0A6N2E177-F1
#
_entry.id   AF-A0A6N2E177-F1
#
_cell.length_a   1.000
_cell.length_b   1.000
_cell.length_c   1.000
_cell.angle_alpha   90.00
_cell.angle_beta   90.00
_cell.angle_gamma   90.00
#
_symmetry.space_group_name_H-M   'P 1'
#
loop_
_entity.id
_entity.type
_entity.pdbx_description
1 polymer ?
#
loop_
_entity_poly.entity_id
_entity_poly.type
_entity_poly.pdbx_seq_one_letter_code
_entity_poly.pdbx_strand_id
1 'polypeptide(L)'
;MHPNLSDPTPLQAIESATAEFELSSGRVYLRLPFPNLCSLADYLRGEPEERSYALMLHVSKAAALLPEDTGFALDPTFVFLSSEAPLNSGVVFLPASGASELRRLQKTAEHRHEGEQHDHDSLDFDPPDRTDSAITAFGLAALWYRRLSSQPFCMNPKAEPGTPRIYERFEESFPTLPTDLQKVFDACIEVPSPAATRSMEHHRNGARFITELVDMLPDSSVELSQALETGGLEADVLRKRRARAERLRKDRVRRFQRRDFLRRRGARLALVSALVLVLGGIVGTSIDRALQPPPTHGLSAKEVVQLHYAALNKLDPELLRATVARGVATQRVDEVTNMYVTSRARMSVEMKTGNYPADDWINQGRPDLGPTVYPYGVSTPDIRELNKEEGSALYEARFIRVFFEFEDEISEQDASIREYHVREELQLELRNEVWRIVALDSHVVEPSSESH
;
A
#
# COMPACT_ATOMS: atom_id res chain seq x y z
N MET A 1 0.16 -39.32 60.53
CA MET A 1 1.03 -39.40 59.35
C MET A 1 1.64 -38.04 59.15
N HIS A 2 2.94 -37.89 59.43
CA HIS A 2 3.66 -36.64 59.19
C HIS A 2 3.82 -36.45 57.68
N PRO A 3 3.38 -35.33 57.10
CA PRO A 3 3.67 -35.03 55.71
C PRO A 3 5.17 -34.81 55.55
N ASN A 4 5.72 -35.45 54.52
CA ASN A 4 7.13 -35.46 54.18
C ASN A 4 7.54 -34.07 53.67
N LEU A 5 8.35 -33.34 54.44
CA LEU A 5 8.85 -31.98 54.15
C LEU A 5 9.96 -31.94 53.08
N SER A 6 9.95 -32.87 52.12
CA SER A 6 10.94 -32.97 51.04
C SER A 6 10.39 -32.61 49.65
N ASP A 7 9.11 -32.24 49.53
CA ASP A 7 8.63 -31.60 48.32
C ASP A 7 9.11 -30.13 48.31
N PRO A 8 9.79 -29.68 47.24
CA PRO A 8 10.22 -28.30 47.13
C PRO A 8 8.98 -27.40 47.17
N THR A 9 8.87 -26.56 48.19
CA THR A 9 7.83 -25.53 48.26
C THR A 9 7.94 -24.63 47.01
N PRO A 10 6.82 -24.06 46.52
CA PRO A 10 6.80 -23.16 45.35
C PRO A 10 7.80 -22.00 45.42
N LEU A 11 8.27 -21.67 46.64
CA LEU A 11 9.34 -20.72 46.91
C LEU A 11 10.67 -21.03 46.20
N GLN A 12 11.07 -22.30 46.03
CA GLN A 12 12.32 -22.64 45.34
C GLN A 12 12.25 -22.43 43.82
N ALA A 13 11.05 -22.40 43.23
CA ALA A 13 10.90 -22.14 41.79
C ALA A 13 11.02 -20.63 41.45
N ILE A 14 10.77 -19.75 42.43
CA ILE A 14 10.85 -18.29 42.25
C ILE A 14 12.32 -17.82 42.32
N GLU A 15 13.17 -18.46 43.12
CA GLU A 15 14.57 -18.05 43.31
C GLU A 15 15.51 -18.31 42.11
N SER A 16 15.11 -19.04 41.08
CA SER A 16 16.03 -19.37 39.96
C SER A 16 15.49 -19.13 38.55
N ALA A 17 14.42 -18.34 38.40
CA ALA A 17 13.95 -17.84 37.11
C ALA A 17 14.67 -16.53 36.72
N THR A 18 15.97 -16.42 37.00
CA THR A 18 16.76 -15.24 36.66
C THR A 18 16.90 -15.13 35.15
N ALA A 19 16.44 -14.00 34.61
CA ALA A 19 16.60 -13.70 33.21
C ALA A 19 18.09 -13.56 32.88
N GLU A 20 18.63 -14.43 32.02
CA GLU A 20 20.03 -14.35 31.63
C GLU A 20 20.20 -13.32 30.52
N PHE A 21 21.16 -12.41 30.69
CA PHE A 21 21.55 -11.45 29.66
C PHE A 21 22.67 -12.06 28.82
N GLU A 22 22.37 -12.36 27.55
CA GLU A 22 23.37 -12.80 26.58
C GLU A 22 23.69 -11.65 25.61
N LEU A 23 24.93 -11.21 25.59
CA LEU A 23 25.43 -10.25 24.59
C LEU A 23 25.93 -11.02 23.37
N SER A 24 25.20 -10.93 22.25
CA SER A 24 25.64 -11.50 20.98
C SER A 24 25.40 -10.52 19.83
N SER A 25 26.42 -10.32 19.00
CA SER A 25 26.33 -9.53 17.76
C SER A 25 25.83 -8.08 17.95
N GLY A 26 26.23 -7.43 19.05
CA GLY A 26 25.81 -6.05 19.35
C GLY A 26 24.35 -5.92 19.79
N ARG A 27 23.71 -7.03 20.18
CA ARG A 27 22.36 -7.07 20.75
C ARG A 27 22.39 -7.73 22.12
N VAL A 28 21.59 -7.19 23.04
CA VAL A 28 21.36 -7.78 24.37
C VAL A 28 20.13 -8.66 24.27
N TYR A 29 20.28 -9.95 24.53
CA TYR A 29 19.19 -10.91 24.56
C TYR A 29 18.86 -11.21 26.02
N LEU A 30 17.59 -11.12 26.36
CA LEU A 30 17.07 -11.53 27.66
C LEU A 30 16.46 -12.93 27.51
N ARG A 31 17.11 -13.95 28.07
CA ARG A 31 16.59 -15.30 28.05
C ARG A 31 15.69 -15.50 29.27
N LEU A 32 14.39 -15.62 29.00
CA LEU A 32 13.40 -15.89 30.02
C LEU A 32 13.12 -17.40 30.13
N PRO A 33 12.80 -17.92 31.31
CA PRO A 33 12.70 -19.36 31.56
C PRO A 33 11.49 -20.04 30.90
N PHE A 34 10.50 -19.26 30.44
CA PHE A 34 9.29 -19.80 29.85
C PHE A 34 9.15 -19.40 28.37
N PRO A 35 8.97 -20.37 27.46
CA PRO A 35 8.46 -20.06 26.13
C PRO A 35 6.99 -19.64 26.31
N ASN A 36 6.58 -18.50 25.73
CA ASN A 36 5.19 -17.98 25.80
C ASN A 36 4.83 -17.16 27.05
N LEU A 37 5.67 -16.17 27.35
CA LEU A 37 5.35 -15.06 28.25
C LEU A 37 4.56 -13.97 27.51
N CYS A 38 3.54 -13.43 28.17
CA CYS A 38 2.80 -12.24 27.75
C CYS A 38 2.96 -11.14 28.81
N SER A 39 3.12 -9.88 28.42
CA SER A 39 3.12 -8.78 29.38
C SER A 39 1.75 -8.67 30.07
N LEU A 40 1.74 -8.27 31.33
CA LEU A 40 0.52 -8.00 32.09
C LEU A 40 -0.29 -6.89 31.39
N ALA A 41 0.38 -5.87 30.85
CA ALA A 41 -0.24 -4.80 30.08
C ALA A 41 -1.04 -5.32 28.88
N ASP A 42 -0.47 -6.24 28.10
CA ASP A 42 -1.17 -6.83 26.95
C ASP A 42 -2.32 -7.73 27.38
N TYR A 43 -2.17 -8.42 28.50
CA TYR A 43 -3.21 -9.31 29.04
C TYR A 43 -4.42 -8.52 29.53
N LEU A 44 -4.20 -7.39 30.22
CA LEU A 44 -5.26 -6.55 30.77
C LEU A 44 -6.09 -5.80 29.71
N ARG A 45 -5.56 -5.58 28.49
CA ARG A 45 -6.25 -4.82 27.41
C ARG A 45 -7.47 -5.53 26.81
N GLY A 46 -7.69 -6.81 27.10
CA GLY A 46 -8.76 -7.59 26.44
C GLY A 46 -9.53 -8.54 27.33
N GLU A 47 -9.27 -8.54 28.64
CA GLU A 47 -9.95 -9.44 29.58
C GLU A 47 -11.11 -8.74 30.30
N PRO A 48 -12.17 -9.50 30.65
CA PRO A 48 -13.26 -9.01 31.49
C PRO A 48 -12.75 -8.45 32.81
N GLU A 49 -13.55 -7.59 33.43
CA GLU A 49 -13.19 -6.87 34.66
C GLU A 49 -12.82 -7.82 35.81
N GLU A 50 -13.68 -8.80 36.08
CA GLU A 50 -13.49 -9.80 37.15
C GLU A 50 -12.18 -10.59 37.01
N ARG A 51 -11.82 -10.97 35.77
CA ARG A 51 -10.57 -11.69 35.50
C ARG A 51 -9.35 -10.80 35.64
N SER A 52 -9.50 -9.52 35.31
CA SER A 52 -8.42 -8.55 35.47
C SER A 52 -8.13 -8.32 36.96
N TYR A 53 -9.17 -8.27 37.81
CA TYR A 53 -9.00 -8.19 39.26
C TYR A 53 -8.39 -9.44 39.87
N ALA A 54 -8.85 -10.62 39.49
CA ALA A 54 -8.25 -11.89 39.94
C ALA A 54 -6.75 -11.96 39.58
N LEU A 55 -6.38 -11.50 38.38
CA LEU A 55 -4.99 -11.46 37.94
C LEU A 55 -4.15 -10.42 38.69
N MET A 56 -4.71 -9.23 38.90
CA MET A 56 -4.08 -8.17 39.69
C MET A 56 -3.84 -8.60 41.14
N LEU A 57 -4.80 -9.32 41.72
CA LEU A 57 -4.66 -9.91 43.04
C LEU A 57 -3.53 -10.95 43.04
N HIS A 58 -3.49 -11.80 42.02
CA HIS A 58 -2.44 -12.81 41.88
C HIS A 58 -1.04 -12.20 41.76
N VAL A 59 -0.90 -11.15 40.95
CA VAL A 59 0.35 -10.37 40.83
C VAL A 59 0.73 -9.73 42.15
N SER A 60 -0.25 -9.23 42.91
CA SER A 60 -0.02 -8.61 44.21
C SER A 60 0.46 -9.63 45.24
N LYS A 61 -0.15 -10.82 45.30
CA LYS A 61 0.31 -11.94 46.14
C LYS A 61 1.73 -12.36 45.77
N ALA A 62 2.02 -12.47 44.47
CA ALA A 62 3.35 -12.85 44.01
C ALA A 62 4.40 -11.76 44.32
N ALA A 63 4.03 -10.48 44.22
CA ALA A 63 4.90 -9.37 44.61
C ALA A 63 5.18 -9.31 46.12
N ALA A 64 4.21 -9.71 46.96
CA ALA A 64 4.40 -9.80 48.40
C ALA A 64 5.38 -10.89 48.84
N LEU A 65 5.66 -11.86 47.95
CA LEU A 65 6.64 -12.93 48.20
C LEU A 65 8.07 -12.54 47.77
N LEU A 66 8.27 -11.37 47.15
CA LEU A 66 9.60 -10.94 46.71
C LEU A 66 10.48 -10.49 47.90
N PRO A 67 11.79 -10.77 47.89
CA PRO A 67 12.71 -10.32 48.95
C PRO A 67 12.77 -8.80 49.08
N GLU A 68 12.89 -8.27 50.30
CA GLU A 68 12.78 -6.83 50.59
C GLU A 68 13.84 -5.96 49.91
N ASP A 69 15.01 -6.53 49.63
CA ASP A 69 16.21 -5.88 49.09
C ASP A 69 16.27 -5.80 47.56
N THR A 70 15.31 -6.41 46.87
CA THR A 70 15.36 -6.57 45.41
C THR A 70 14.78 -5.39 44.61
N GLY A 71 14.04 -4.49 45.27
CA GLY A 71 13.64 -3.18 44.73
C GLY A 71 12.92 -3.21 43.38
N PHE A 72 12.03 -4.17 43.12
CA PHE A 72 11.37 -4.37 41.83
C PHE A 72 10.42 -3.21 41.44
N ALA A 73 10.67 -2.57 40.29
CA ALA A 73 9.73 -1.64 39.67
C ALA A 73 8.60 -2.43 38.98
N LEU A 74 7.41 -2.42 39.60
CA LEU A 74 6.22 -3.09 39.06
C LEU A 74 5.54 -2.22 37.99
N ASP A 75 6.08 -2.28 36.78
CA ASP A 75 5.45 -1.80 35.57
C ASP A 75 4.69 -2.97 34.92
N PRO A 76 3.44 -2.80 34.44
CA PRO A 76 2.71 -3.88 33.78
C PRO A 76 3.38 -4.38 32.49
N THR A 77 4.34 -3.63 31.95
CA THR A 77 5.20 -4.05 30.82
C THR A 77 6.31 -5.02 31.25
N PHE A 78 6.70 -4.98 32.52
CA PHE A 78 7.78 -5.78 33.11
C PHE A 78 7.31 -6.94 33.99
N VAL A 79 5.99 -7.06 34.17
CA VAL A 79 5.36 -8.24 34.76
C VAL A 79 4.91 -9.15 33.62
N PHE A 80 5.42 -10.37 33.59
CA PHE A 80 5.07 -11.35 32.57
C PHE A 80 4.27 -12.49 33.16
N LEU A 81 3.34 -12.99 32.37
CA LEU A 81 2.50 -14.13 32.71
C LEU A 81 2.82 -15.27 31.74
N SER A 82 3.23 -16.40 32.28
CA SER A 82 3.39 -17.64 31.55
C SER A 82 2.02 -18.22 31.27
N SER A 83 1.78 -18.54 30.00
CA SER A 83 0.58 -19.26 29.57
C SER A 83 0.67 -20.78 29.77
N GLU A 84 1.84 -21.28 30.17
CA GLU A 84 2.13 -22.73 30.28
C GLU A 84 2.31 -23.20 31.73
N ALA A 85 2.54 -22.28 32.65
CA ALA A 85 2.66 -22.60 34.07
C ALA A 85 1.30 -22.37 34.75
N PRO A 86 0.89 -23.23 35.71
CA PRO A 86 -0.23 -22.89 36.58
C PRO A 86 0.09 -21.55 37.23
N LEU A 87 -0.91 -20.67 37.33
CA LEU A 87 -0.72 -19.24 37.63
C LEU A 87 0.20 -19.01 38.85
N ASN A 88 0.19 -19.90 39.84
CA ASN A 88 1.05 -19.92 41.03
C ASN A 88 2.56 -19.93 40.75
N SER A 89 3.00 -20.27 39.54
CA SER A 89 4.41 -20.36 39.12
C SER A 89 4.71 -19.58 37.83
N GLY A 90 3.70 -18.91 37.27
CA GLY A 90 3.78 -18.29 35.95
C GLY A 90 4.03 -16.79 35.95
N VAL A 91 4.03 -16.12 37.10
CA VAL A 91 4.32 -14.68 37.17
C VAL A 91 5.84 -14.49 37.22
N VAL A 92 6.40 -13.91 36.17
CA VAL A 92 7.81 -13.56 36.11
C VAL A 92 7.94 -12.06 36.25
N PHE A 93 8.61 -11.63 37.32
CA PHE A 93 8.97 -10.24 37.54
C PHE A 93 10.38 -9.99 36.98
N LEU A 94 10.56 -8.92 36.23
CA LEU A 94 11.91 -8.48 35.88
C LEU A 94 12.53 -7.66 37.01
N PRO A 95 13.75 -7.99 37.46
CA PRO A 95 14.45 -7.22 38.49
C PRO A 95 14.62 -5.77 38.07
N ALA A 96 14.58 -4.84 39.03
CA ALA A 96 14.71 -3.42 38.72
C ALA A 96 16.05 -3.04 38.07
N SER A 97 17.12 -3.78 38.35
CA SER A 97 18.38 -3.66 37.62
C SER A 97 18.22 -4.02 36.14
N GLY A 98 17.45 -5.07 35.83
CA GLY A 98 17.10 -5.44 34.46
C GLY A 98 16.12 -4.46 33.80
N ALA A 99 15.13 -3.98 34.55
CA ALA A 99 14.15 -3.00 34.07
C ALA A 99 14.80 -1.64 33.78
N SER A 100 15.72 -1.18 34.63
CA SER A 100 16.45 0.08 34.41
C SER A 100 17.38 0.00 33.19
N GLU A 101 18.07 -1.13 32.99
CA GLU A 101 18.90 -1.33 31.80
C GLU A 101 18.04 -1.49 30.53
N LEU A 102 16.89 -2.17 30.59
CA LEU A 102 15.93 -2.21 29.49
C LEU A 102 15.37 -0.82 29.16
N ARG A 103 14.98 -0.03 30.17
CA ARG A 103 14.55 1.37 29.98
C ARG A 103 15.67 2.20 29.35
N ARG A 104 16.92 2.02 29.77
CA ARG A 104 18.09 2.71 29.20
C ARG A 104 18.30 2.34 27.73
N LEU A 105 18.23 1.04 27.40
CA LEU A 105 18.33 0.55 26.03
C LEU A 105 17.16 1.05 25.16
N GLN A 106 15.95 1.08 25.70
CA GLN A 106 14.77 1.59 25.03
C GLN A 106 14.89 3.10 24.75
N LYS A 107 15.26 3.92 25.75
CA LYS A 107 15.53 5.35 25.57
C LYS A 107 16.64 5.61 24.54
N THR A 108 17.68 4.76 24.51
CA THR A 108 18.76 4.86 23.52
C THR A 108 18.29 4.50 22.10
N ALA A 109 17.36 3.55 21.97
CA ALA A 109 16.74 3.18 20.70
C ALA A 109 15.75 4.25 20.21
N GLU A 110 14.98 4.85 21.11
CA GLU A 110 14.05 5.95 20.83
C GLU A 110 14.81 7.23 20.43
N HIS A 111 15.91 7.58 21.10
CA HIS A 111 16.76 8.70 20.68
C HIS A 111 17.46 8.51 19.33
N ARG A 112 17.62 7.28 18.84
CA ARG A 112 18.10 7.03 17.46
C ARG A 112 17.04 7.27 16.40
N HIS A 113 15.78 7.32 16.80
CA HIS A 113 14.64 7.71 15.98
C HIS A 113 14.20 9.13 16.38
N GLU A 114 15.07 10.12 16.15
CA GLU A 114 14.73 11.54 16.33
C GLU A 114 13.51 11.90 15.47
N GLY A 115 12.34 11.96 16.09
CA GLY A 115 11.11 12.42 15.43
C GLY A 115 9.78 11.94 16.02
N GLU A 116 9.74 10.93 16.90
CA GLU A 116 8.47 10.44 17.46
C GLU A 116 8.21 10.97 18.88
N GLN A 117 6.96 11.42 19.10
CA GLN A 117 6.40 11.82 20.39
C GLN A 117 6.77 10.79 21.47
N HIS A 118 7.32 11.26 22.59
CA HIS A 118 7.57 10.42 23.75
C HIS A 118 6.28 9.69 24.15
N ASP A 119 6.35 8.37 24.23
CA ASP A 119 5.26 7.53 24.73
C ASP A 119 5.12 7.80 26.23
N HIS A 120 4.20 8.71 26.58
CA HIS A 120 3.99 9.19 27.95
C HIS A 120 3.60 8.06 28.93
N ASP A 121 3.19 6.91 28.42
CA ASP A 121 2.70 5.75 29.18
C ASP A 121 3.74 5.08 30.11
N SER A 122 5.04 5.28 29.89
CA SER A 122 6.10 4.60 30.68
C SER A 122 6.53 5.35 31.95
N LEU A 123 6.16 6.63 32.08
CA LEU A 123 6.52 7.49 33.22
C LEU A 123 5.57 7.31 34.42
N ASP A 124 4.40 6.70 34.21
CA ASP A 124 3.36 6.51 35.22
C ASP A 124 3.78 5.62 36.40
N PHE A 125 4.84 4.82 36.23
CA PHE A 125 5.30 3.83 37.21
C PHE A 125 6.70 4.13 37.80
N ASP A 126 7.30 5.29 37.52
CA ASP A 126 8.59 5.68 38.10
C ASP A 126 8.38 6.26 39.51
N PRO A 127 8.72 5.56 40.61
CA PRO A 127 8.54 6.12 41.95
C PRO A 127 9.43 7.36 42.14
N PRO A 128 8.96 8.40 42.85
CA PRO A 128 9.74 9.58 43.16
C PRO A 128 10.77 9.25 44.25
N ASP A 129 12.06 9.19 43.90
CA ASP A 129 13.19 9.09 44.84
C ASP A 129 13.04 8.01 45.94
N ARG A 130 12.50 6.84 45.59
CA ARG A 130 12.40 5.70 46.52
C ARG A 130 13.51 4.70 46.28
N THR A 131 14.04 4.16 47.36
CA THR A 131 14.90 2.96 47.37
C THR A 131 14.11 1.80 47.99
N ASP A 132 14.43 0.58 47.57
CA ASP A 132 13.96 -0.68 48.16
C ASP A 132 12.45 -1.00 47.99
N SER A 133 11.88 -1.75 48.93
CA SER A 133 10.52 -2.31 48.93
C SER A 133 9.38 -1.29 48.72
N ALA A 134 9.64 0.00 48.97
CA ALA A 134 8.69 1.08 48.75
C ALA A 134 8.41 1.34 47.25
N ILE A 135 9.30 0.89 46.36
CA ILE A 135 9.13 0.91 44.90
C ILE A 135 8.04 -0.10 44.49
N THR A 136 8.10 -1.31 45.04
CA THR A 136 7.14 -2.39 44.76
C THR A 136 5.74 -1.99 45.23
N ALA A 137 5.62 -1.44 46.45
CA ALA A 137 4.34 -0.98 46.99
C ALA A 137 3.74 0.17 46.14
N PHE A 138 4.57 1.12 45.70
CA PHE A 138 4.14 2.19 44.79
C PHE A 138 3.66 1.62 43.46
N GLY A 139 4.41 0.71 42.84
CA GLY A 139 4.03 0.10 41.57
C GLY A 139 2.74 -0.71 41.65
N LEU A 140 2.52 -1.47 42.74
CA LEU A 140 1.23 -2.14 42.98
C LEU A 140 0.09 -1.12 43.11
N ALA A 141 0.27 -0.06 43.90
CA ALA A 141 -0.75 0.97 44.05
C ALA A 141 -1.06 1.65 42.71
N ALA A 142 -0.05 2.05 41.94
CA ALA A 142 -0.24 2.63 40.61
C ALA A 142 -0.94 1.67 39.63
N LEU A 143 -0.60 0.38 39.68
CA LEU A 143 -1.26 -0.65 38.87
C LEU A 143 -2.76 -0.79 39.23
N TRP A 144 -3.06 -0.87 40.53
CA TRP A 144 -4.44 -0.92 41.03
C TRP A 144 -5.21 0.35 40.70
N TYR A 145 -4.58 1.51 40.83
CA TYR A 145 -5.15 2.81 40.44
C TYR A 145 -5.58 2.78 38.99
N ARG A 146 -4.64 2.50 38.09
CA ARG A 146 -4.87 2.50 36.65
C ARG A 146 -5.98 1.55 36.27
N ARG A 147 -6.10 0.43 36.98
CA ARG A 147 -7.17 -0.52 36.72
C ARG A 147 -8.54 -0.03 37.20
N LEU A 148 -8.60 0.51 38.42
CA LEU A 148 -9.86 0.95 39.02
C LEU A 148 -10.40 2.24 38.40
N SER A 149 -9.52 3.18 38.04
CA SER A 149 -9.92 4.47 37.45
C SER A 149 -9.98 4.44 35.92
N SER A 150 -9.39 3.41 35.28
CA SER A 150 -9.10 3.39 33.84
C SER A 150 -8.26 4.58 33.34
N GLN A 151 -7.65 5.36 34.24
CA GLN A 151 -6.82 6.52 33.93
C GLN A 151 -5.36 6.25 34.29
N PRO A 152 -4.41 6.77 33.51
CA PRO A 152 -2.99 6.68 33.86
C PRO A 152 -2.72 7.42 35.18
N PHE A 153 -1.76 6.92 35.95
CA PHE A 153 -1.25 7.60 37.14
C PHE A 153 -0.23 8.66 36.67
N CYS A 154 -0.70 9.66 35.91
CA CYS A 154 0.20 10.55 35.20
C CYS A 154 0.71 11.69 36.10
N MET A 155 1.98 12.02 35.90
CA MET A 155 2.59 13.24 36.42
C MET A 155 1.87 14.45 35.82
N ASN A 156 1.63 15.50 36.59
CA ASN A 156 1.04 16.74 36.04
C ASN A 156 1.93 17.20 34.86
N PRO A 157 1.42 17.19 33.61
CA PRO A 157 2.24 17.47 32.43
C PRO A 157 2.74 18.92 32.38
N LYS A 158 2.26 19.79 33.29
CA LYS A 158 2.69 21.19 33.43
C LYS A 158 3.75 21.42 34.50
N ALA A 159 4.23 20.38 35.20
CA ALA A 159 5.28 20.54 36.20
C ALA A 159 6.60 20.99 35.54
N GLU A 160 7.18 22.10 36.01
CA GLU A 160 8.44 22.61 35.48
C GLU A 160 9.60 21.63 35.75
N PRO A 161 10.54 21.45 34.80
CA PRO A 161 11.70 20.59 35.01
C PRO A 161 12.50 21.03 36.25
N GLY A 162 12.66 20.13 37.21
CA GLY A 162 13.39 20.40 38.47
C GLY A 162 12.49 20.67 39.69
N THR A 163 11.17 20.74 39.50
CA THR A 163 10.23 20.66 40.64
C THR A 163 10.11 19.21 41.13
N PRO A 164 9.91 18.97 42.45
CA PRO A 164 9.64 17.64 42.96
C PRO A 164 8.48 17.03 42.17
N ARG A 165 8.58 15.75 41.80
CA ARG A 165 7.53 15.03 41.07
C ARG A 165 6.30 14.93 41.98
N ILE A 166 5.41 15.91 41.89
CA ILE A 166 4.14 15.92 42.63
C ILE A 166 3.15 15.11 41.78
N TYR A 167 2.83 13.92 42.25
CA TYR A 167 1.72 13.13 41.73
C TYR A 167 0.41 13.80 42.20
N GLU A 168 -0.22 14.58 41.33
CA GLU A 168 -1.56 15.07 41.59
C GLU A 168 -2.53 13.93 41.33
N ARG A 169 -3.18 13.45 42.39
CA ARG A 169 -4.31 12.52 42.25
C ARG A 169 -5.40 13.26 41.49
N PHE A 170 -5.89 12.70 40.38
CA PHE A 170 -7.13 13.17 39.77
C PHE A 170 -8.29 12.74 40.68
N GLU A 171 -8.58 13.54 41.71
CA GLU A 171 -9.65 13.29 42.70
C GLU A 171 -11.01 13.09 42.04
N GLU A 172 -11.24 13.71 40.88
CA GLU A 172 -12.53 13.70 40.18
C GLU A 172 -12.90 12.33 39.56
N SER A 173 -11.96 11.41 39.41
CA SER A 173 -12.15 10.17 38.62
C SER A 173 -12.01 8.88 39.42
N PHE A 174 -11.75 8.95 40.73
CA PHE A 174 -11.62 7.75 41.54
C PHE A 174 -12.97 7.37 42.15
N PRO A 175 -13.45 6.12 41.99
CA PRO A 175 -14.64 5.67 42.73
C PRO A 175 -14.38 5.82 44.24
N THR A 176 -15.40 6.19 45.01
CA THR A 176 -15.28 6.35 46.47
C THR A 176 -14.84 5.03 47.10
N LEU A 177 -13.54 4.92 47.39
CA LEU A 177 -12.98 3.80 48.14
C LEU A 177 -13.43 3.89 49.61
N PRO A 178 -13.56 2.75 50.30
CA PRO A 178 -13.63 2.72 51.76
C PRO A 178 -12.46 3.50 52.36
N THR A 179 -12.76 4.27 53.40
CA THR A 179 -11.83 5.23 54.01
C THR A 179 -10.51 4.59 54.46
N ASP A 180 -10.54 3.33 54.88
CA ASP A 180 -9.33 2.64 55.33
C ASP A 180 -8.42 2.24 54.17
N LEU A 181 -9.00 1.82 53.04
CA LEU A 181 -8.22 1.48 51.86
C LEU A 181 -7.68 2.73 51.16
N GLN A 182 -8.43 3.84 51.21
CA GLN A 182 -7.90 5.13 50.78
C GLN A 182 -6.66 5.52 51.58
N LYS A 183 -6.66 5.36 52.91
CA LYS A 183 -5.47 5.61 53.74
C LYS A 183 -4.28 4.73 53.37
N VAL A 184 -4.51 3.44 53.10
CA VAL A 184 -3.41 2.52 52.73
C VAL A 184 -2.88 2.83 51.34
N PHE A 185 -3.78 3.16 50.41
CA PHE A 185 -3.43 3.60 49.07
C PHE A 185 -2.61 4.91 49.09
N ASP A 186 -3.05 5.88 49.89
CA ASP A 186 -2.36 7.15 50.11
C ASP A 186 -0.99 6.91 50.77
N ALA A 187 -0.91 6.02 51.76
CA ALA A 187 0.36 5.63 52.38
C ALA A 187 1.32 4.93 51.39
N CYS A 188 0.81 4.24 50.36
CA CYS A 188 1.65 3.64 49.33
C CYS A 188 2.16 4.67 48.32
N ILE A 189 1.45 5.78 48.11
CA ILE A 189 1.76 6.80 47.09
C ILE A 189 2.50 8.01 47.67
N GLU A 190 2.22 8.41 48.90
CA GLU A 190 2.85 9.56 49.55
C GLU A 190 4.37 9.40 49.62
N VAL A 191 5.10 10.39 49.13
CA VAL A 191 6.57 10.40 49.21
C VAL A 191 6.96 10.56 50.68
N PRO A 192 7.65 9.59 51.31
CA PRO A 192 8.01 9.73 52.70
C PRO A 192 8.91 10.96 52.85
N SER A 193 8.52 11.88 53.74
CA SER A 193 9.41 12.95 54.19
C SER A 193 10.73 12.32 54.65
N PRO A 194 11.91 12.93 54.36
CA PRO A 194 13.21 12.38 54.73
C PRO A 194 13.35 12.02 56.23
N ALA A 195 12.50 12.58 57.09
CA ALA A 195 12.45 12.30 58.52
C ALA A 195 11.71 10.99 58.92
N ALA A 196 11.02 10.32 57.99
CA ALA A 196 10.15 9.16 58.26
C ALA A 196 10.78 7.80 57.86
N THR A 197 12.10 7.66 57.95
CA THR A 197 12.83 6.43 57.62
C THR A 197 12.66 5.36 58.72
N ARG A 198 11.49 4.73 58.78
CA ARG A 198 11.29 3.43 59.44
C ARG A 198 10.81 2.39 58.41
N SER A 199 11.78 1.69 57.84
CA SER A 199 11.64 0.63 56.82
C SER A 199 10.60 -0.46 57.16
N MET A 200 10.34 -0.73 58.45
CA MET A 200 9.39 -1.78 58.87
C MET A 200 7.89 -1.41 58.72
N GLU A 201 7.52 -0.13 58.74
CA GLU A 201 6.09 0.25 58.76
C GLU A 201 5.45 0.17 57.37
N HIS A 202 6.24 0.36 56.32
CA HIS A 202 5.77 0.33 54.92
C HIS A 202 5.51 -1.09 54.40
N HIS A 203 6.26 -2.10 54.86
CA HIS A 203 5.99 -3.51 54.50
C HIS A 203 4.69 -4.01 55.15
N ARG A 204 4.44 -3.62 56.41
CA ARG A 204 3.13 -3.84 57.06
C ARG A 204 2.01 -3.20 56.25
N ASN A 205 2.24 -2.03 55.67
CA ASN A 205 1.24 -1.36 54.84
C ASN A 205 1.00 -2.10 53.50
N GLY A 206 2.02 -2.67 52.85
CA GLY A 206 1.86 -3.43 51.61
C GLY A 206 1.12 -4.77 51.79
N ALA A 207 1.49 -5.57 52.79
CA ALA A 207 0.78 -6.83 53.09
C ALA A 207 -0.66 -6.56 53.57
N ARG A 208 -0.85 -5.49 54.36
CA ARG A 208 -2.16 -5.01 54.79
C ARG A 208 -3.00 -4.50 53.61
N PHE A 209 -2.39 -3.78 52.66
CA PHE A 209 -3.03 -3.32 51.43
C PHE A 209 -3.62 -4.48 50.63
N ILE A 210 -2.84 -5.55 50.46
CA ILE A 210 -3.30 -6.74 49.73
C ILE A 210 -4.46 -7.41 50.48
N THR A 211 -4.37 -7.51 51.80
CA THR A 211 -5.42 -8.13 52.62
C THR A 211 -6.71 -7.33 52.55
N GLU A 212 -6.64 -6.00 52.71
CA GLU A 212 -7.80 -5.11 52.65
C GLU A 212 -8.37 -5.00 51.21
N LEU A 213 -7.54 -5.14 50.17
CA LEU A 213 -7.98 -5.22 48.78
C LEU A 213 -8.78 -6.50 48.50
N VAL A 214 -8.36 -7.65 49.04
CA VAL A 214 -9.06 -8.92 48.87
C VAL A 214 -10.50 -8.83 49.36
N ASP A 215 -10.72 -8.16 50.50
CA ASP A 215 -12.03 -8.03 51.14
C ASP A 215 -13.02 -7.14 50.34
N MET A 216 -12.53 -6.33 49.40
CA MET A 216 -13.38 -5.48 48.56
C MET A 216 -13.70 -6.07 47.19
N LEU A 217 -12.95 -7.08 46.77
CA LEU A 217 -13.19 -7.68 45.46
C LEU A 217 -14.49 -8.47 45.48
N PRO A 218 -15.26 -8.49 44.38
CA PRO A 218 -16.43 -9.35 44.28
C PRO A 218 -16.05 -10.79 44.62
N ASP A 219 -16.92 -11.51 45.34
CA ASP A 219 -16.69 -12.93 45.68
C ASP A 219 -16.33 -13.76 44.43
N SER A 220 -16.93 -13.43 43.28
CA SER A 220 -16.61 -14.03 41.98
C SER A 220 -15.14 -13.88 41.56
N SER A 221 -14.48 -12.78 41.90
CA SER A 221 -13.07 -12.50 41.60
C SER A 221 -12.13 -13.24 42.56
N VAL A 222 -12.52 -13.39 43.82
CA VAL A 222 -11.79 -14.18 44.82
C VAL A 222 -11.89 -15.67 44.51
N GLU A 223 -13.09 -16.15 44.18
CA GLU A 223 -13.32 -17.52 43.71
C GLU A 223 -12.60 -17.80 42.40
N LEU A 224 -12.59 -16.85 41.45
CA LEU A 224 -11.79 -16.96 40.22
C LEU A 224 -10.29 -17.01 40.53
N SER A 225 -9.78 -16.22 41.46
CA SER A 225 -8.38 -16.30 41.90
C SER A 225 -8.07 -17.69 42.48
N GLN A 226 -8.93 -18.23 43.34
CA GLN A 226 -8.76 -19.57 43.93
C GLN A 226 -8.94 -20.69 42.90
N ALA A 227 -9.83 -20.52 41.93
CA ALA A 227 -10.02 -21.45 40.81
C ALA A 227 -8.84 -21.43 39.83
N LEU A 228 -8.22 -20.26 39.65
CA LEU A 228 -6.98 -20.08 38.90
C LEU A 228 -5.78 -20.71 39.63
N GLU A 229 -5.76 -20.69 40.96
CA GLU A 229 -4.77 -21.36 41.81
C GLU A 229 -4.88 -22.89 41.77
N THR A 230 -6.07 -23.44 41.50
CA THR A 230 -6.37 -24.89 41.58
C THR A 230 -6.40 -25.63 40.23
N GLY A 231 -6.14 -24.95 39.11
CA GLY A 231 -5.90 -25.58 37.79
C GLY A 231 -7.10 -26.31 37.14
N GLY A 232 -8.30 -26.23 37.72
CA GLY A 232 -9.45 -27.05 37.31
C GLY A 232 -10.13 -26.67 35.98
N LEU A 233 -9.94 -25.44 35.49
CA LEU A 233 -10.59 -24.93 34.26
C LEU A 233 -9.68 -24.95 33.01
N GLU A 234 -8.47 -25.51 33.13
CA GLU A 234 -7.34 -25.23 32.25
C GLU A 234 -7.40 -25.89 30.87
N ALA A 235 -7.84 -27.15 30.74
CA ALA A 235 -7.58 -27.91 29.51
C ALA A 235 -8.30 -27.36 28.25
N ASP A 236 -9.58 -26.99 28.36
CA ASP A 236 -10.37 -26.54 27.19
C ASP A 236 -10.14 -25.05 26.87
N VAL A 237 -9.89 -24.24 27.90
CA VAL A 237 -9.54 -22.82 27.75
C VAL A 237 -8.13 -22.66 27.17
N LEU A 238 -7.14 -23.44 27.65
CA LEU A 238 -5.80 -23.48 27.07
C LEU A 238 -5.83 -23.98 25.62
N ARG A 239 -6.67 -24.97 25.29
CA ARG A 239 -6.81 -25.46 23.91
C ARG A 239 -7.37 -24.40 22.96
N LYS A 240 -8.42 -23.67 23.38
CA LYS A 240 -8.97 -22.55 22.61
C LYS A 240 -8.00 -21.37 22.50
N ARG A 241 -7.24 -21.09 23.57
CA ARG A 241 -6.19 -20.04 23.58
C ARG A 241 -5.01 -20.39 22.68
N ARG A 242 -4.51 -21.63 22.70
CA ARG A 242 -3.46 -22.12 21.76
C ARG A 242 -3.92 -21.99 20.31
N ALA A 243 -5.16 -22.41 20.01
CA ALA A 243 -5.71 -22.29 18.67
C ALA A 243 -5.83 -20.81 18.21
N ARG A 244 -6.19 -19.89 19.11
CA ARG A 244 -6.30 -18.45 18.80
C ARG A 244 -4.93 -17.79 18.66
N ALA A 245 -3.98 -18.11 19.53
CA ALA A 245 -2.61 -17.58 19.49
C ALA A 245 -1.88 -18.05 18.22
N GLU A 246 -2.05 -19.32 17.82
CA GLU A 246 -1.48 -19.82 16.56
C GLU A 246 -2.06 -19.13 15.32
N ARG A 247 -3.38 -18.87 15.31
CA ARG A 247 -4.03 -18.13 14.21
C ARG A 247 -3.47 -16.71 14.10
N LEU A 248 -3.39 -16.00 15.22
CA LEU A 248 -2.85 -14.64 15.25
C LEU A 248 -1.36 -14.60 14.86
N ARG A 249 -0.56 -15.60 15.25
CA ARG A 249 0.84 -15.72 14.86
C ARG A 249 0.97 -15.98 13.36
N LYS A 250 0.20 -16.93 12.81
CA LYS A 250 0.17 -17.22 11.38
C LYS A 250 -0.24 -15.98 10.58
N ASP A 251 -1.22 -15.22 11.06
CA ASP A 251 -1.66 -14.00 10.39
C ASP A 251 -0.64 -12.87 10.46
N ARG A 252 0.02 -12.66 11.60
CA ARG A 252 1.09 -11.66 11.73
C ARG A 252 2.29 -11.98 10.84
N VAL A 253 2.73 -13.24 10.82
CA VAL A 253 3.82 -13.69 9.94
C VAL A 253 3.45 -13.50 8.47
N ARG A 254 2.22 -13.86 8.06
CA ARG A 254 1.73 -13.64 6.70
C ARG A 254 1.65 -12.17 6.32
N ARG A 255 1.16 -11.30 7.20
CA ARG A 255 1.09 -9.84 6.95
C ARG A 255 2.50 -9.25 6.84
N PHE A 256 3.41 -9.67 7.71
CA PHE A 256 4.80 -9.22 7.67
C PHE A 256 5.50 -9.66 6.40
N GLN A 257 5.39 -10.94 6.01
CA GLN A 257 5.95 -11.46 4.76
C GLN A 257 5.37 -10.76 3.52
N ARG A 258 4.06 -10.46 3.50
CA ARG A 258 3.45 -9.69 2.41
C ARG A 258 3.98 -8.26 2.35
N ARG A 259 4.09 -7.56 3.50
CA ARG A 259 4.67 -6.20 3.54
C ARG A 259 6.14 -6.20 3.11
N ASP A 260 6.95 -7.13 3.59
CA ASP A 260 8.37 -7.22 3.22
C ASP A 260 8.54 -7.59 1.73
N PHE A 261 7.69 -8.48 1.21
CA PHE A 261 7.66 -8.81 -0.22
C PHE A 261 7.27 -7.61 -1.08
N LEU A 262 6.20 -6.88 -0.74
CA LEU A 262 5.82 -5.65 -1.45
C LEU A 262 6.89 -4.56 -1.31
N ARG A 263 7.55 -4.42 -0.16
CA ARG A 263 8.61 -3.41 0.01
C ARG A 263 9.85 -3.71 -0.83
N ARG A 264 10.22 -4.99 -0.96
CA ARG A 264 11.41 -5.41 -1.74
C ARG A 264 11.14 -5.59 -3.23
N ARG A 265 9.93 -5.99 -3.63
CA ARG A 265 9.59 -6.35 -5.02
C ARG A 265 8.42 -5.56 -5.61
N GLY A 266 7.75 -4.72 -4.83
CA GLY A 266 6.59 -3.93 -5.27
C GLY A 266 6.91 -3.00 -6.44
N ALA A 267 8.07 -2.34 -6.42
CA ALA A 267 8.50 -1.50 -7.54
C ALA A 267 8.64 -2.30 -8.86
N ARG A 268 9.20 -3.52 -8.81
CA ARG A 268 9.31 -4.39 -10.00
C ARG A 268 7.95 -4.89 -10.45
N LEU A 269 7.06 -5.26 -9.53
CA LEU A 269 5.69 -5.68 -9.84
C LEU A 269 4.89 -4.54 -10.48
N ALA A 270 5.00 -3.32 -9.95
CA ALA A 270 4.35 -2.13 -10.50
C ALA A 270 4.84 -1.86 -11.93
N LEU A 271 6.15 -1.93 -12.16
CA LEU A 271 6.74 -1.77 -13.49
C LEU A 271 6.23 -2.83 -14.49
N VAL A 272 6.23 -4.11 -14.09
CA VAL A 272 5.71 -5.20 -14.93
C VAL A 272 4.21 -5.01 -15.21
N SER A 273 3.41 -4.64 -14.20
CA SER A 273 1.98 -4.38 -14.40
C SER A 273 1.72 -3.21 -15.34
N ALA A 274 2.51 -2.14 -15.24
CA ALA A 274 2.40 -0.99 -16.14
C ALA A 274 2.75 -1.38 -17.57
N LEU A 275 3.81 -2.18 -17.76
CA LEU A 275 4.20 -2.70 -19.07
C LEU A 275 3.09 -3.58 -19.68
N VAL A 276 2.49 -4.48 -18.88
CA VAL A 276 1.37 -5.33 -19.33
C VAL A 276 0.14 -4.50 -19.70
N LEU A 277 -0.18 -3.44 -18.94
CA LEU A 277 -1.30 -2.55 -19.27
C LEU A 277 -1.06 -1.79 -20.57
N VAL A 278 0.16 -1.28 -20.80
CA VAL A 278 0.52 -0.59 -22.04
C VAL A 278 0.44 -1.54 -23.23
N LEU A 279 1.05 -2.72 -23.14
CA LEU A 279 1.02 -3.74 -24.19
C LEU A 279 -0.41 -4.23 -24.45
N GLY A 280 -1.18 -4.48 -23.38
CA GLY A 280 -2.58 -4.87 -23.46
C GLY A 280 -3.44 -3.80 -24.14
N GLY A 281 -3.18 -2.52 -23.87
CA GLY A 281 -3.85 -1.39 -24.54
C GLY A 281 -3.58 -1.34 -26.04
N ILE A 282 -2.33 -1.55 -26.47
CA ILE A 282 -1.96 -1.58 -27.90
C ILE A 282 -2.62 -2.76 -28.63
N VAL A 283 -2.62 -3.94 -28.02
CA VAL A 283 -3.27 -5.13 -28.61
C VAL A 283 -4.79 -4.95 -28.65
N GLY A 284 -5.39 -4.39 -27.60
CA GLY A 284 -6.83 -4.12 -27.52
C GLY A 284 -7.32 -3.18 -28.63
N THR A 285 -6.61 -2.08 -28.88
CA THR A 285 -6.97 -1.15 -29.97
C THR A 285 -6.79 -1.77 -31.35
N SER A 286 -5.82 -2.67 -31.51
CA SER A 286 -5.60 -3.38 -32.78
C SER A 286 -6.74 -4.37 -33.07
N ILE A 287 -7.25 -5.07 -32.06
CA ILE A 287 -8.39 -5.99 -32.19
C ILE A 287 -9.66 -5.22 -32.52
N ASP A 288 -9.92 -4.10 -31.84
CA ASP A 288 -11.12 -3.29 -32.10
C ASP A 288 -11.14 -2.76 -33.54
N ARG A 289 -10.00 -2.28 -34.05
CA ARG A 289 -9.87 -1.89 -35.46
C ARG A 289 -10.03 -3.05 -36.44
N ALA A 290 -9.64 -4.26 -36.06
CA ALA A 290 -9.82 -5.45 -36.90
C ALA A 290 -11.28 -5.95 -36.94
N LEU A 291 -12.08 -5.61 -35.92
CA LEU A 291 -13.50 -5.97 -35.83
C LEU A 291 -14.42 -4.92 -36.46
N GLN A 292 -13.94 -3.67 -36.62
CA GLN A 292 -14.71 -2.64 -37.31
C GLN A 292 -14.86 -2.97 -38.79
N PRO A 293 -16.08 -2.87 -39.36
CA PRO A 293 -16.27 -3.05 -40.78
C PRO A 293 -15.41 -2.04 -41.55
N PRO A 294 -14.81 -2.44 -42.68
CA PRO A 294 -13.98 -1.53 -43.46
C PRO A 294 -14.82 -0.31 -43.90
N PRO A 295 -14.20 0.87 -44.10
CA PRO A 295 -14.91 2.09 -44.49
C PRO A 295 -15.62 1.97 -45.86
N THR A 296 -15.30 0.94 -46.63
CA THR A 296 -15.93 0.60 -47.91
C THR A 296 -17.13 -0.34 -47.79
N HIS A 297 -17.47 -0.80 -46.59
CA HIS A 297 -18.62 -1.67 -46.35
C HIS A 297 -19.93 -0.96 -46.68
N GLY A 298 -20.76 -1.60 -47.52
CA GLY A 298 -22.04 -1.03 -47.97
C GLY A 298 -21.93 0.02 -49.08
N LEU A 299 -20.72 0.40 -49.51
CA LEU A 299 -20.56 1.28 -50.69
C LEU A 299 -20.75 0.48 -51.98
N SER A 300 -21.35 1.12 -52.98
CA SER A 300 -21.41 0.59 -54.35
C SER A 300 -20.03 0.62 -55.03
N ALA A 301 -19.85 -0.18 -56.08
CA ALA A 301 -18.59 -0.22 -56.84
C ALA A 301 -18.16 1.17 -57.33
N LYS A 302 -19.09 1.99 -57.84
CA LYS A 302 -18.83 3.37 -58.27
C LYS A 302 -18.38 4.27 -57.11
N GLU A 303 -19.02 4.15 -55.95
CA GLU A 303 -18.65 4.93 -54.76
C GLU A 303 -17.25 4.53 -54.25
N VAL A 304 -16.86 3.25 -54.36
CA VAL A 304 -15.48 2.82 -54.03
C VAL A 304 -14.46 3.44 -54.97
N VAL A 305 -14.73 3.54 -56.28
CA VAL A 305 -13.86 4.24 -57.24
C VAL A 305 -13.76 5.74 -56.90
N GLN A 306 -14.88 6.39 -56.60
CA GLN A 306 -14.88 7.80 -56.18
C GLN A 306 -14.08 8.01 -54.90
N LEU A 307 -14.26 7.11 -53.92
CA LEU A 307 -13.54 7.13 -52.66
C LEU A 307 -12.04 6.92 -52.84
N HIS A 308 -11.63 6.09 -53.81
CA HIS A 308 -10.21 5.87 -54.13
C HIS A 308 -9.51 7.18 -54.50
N TYR A 309 -10.08 7.94 -55.44
CA TYR A 309 -9.51 9.22 -55.86
C TYR A 309 -9.68 10.33 -54.81
N ALA A 310 -10.76 10.30 -54.04
CA ALA A 310 -10.92 11.22 -52.91
C ALA A 310 -9.87 10.97 -51.81
N ALA A 311 -9.55 9.72 -51.51
CA ALA A 311 -8.52 9.35 -50.54
C ALA A 311 -7.11 9.77 -51.01
N LEU A 312 -6.84 9.65 -52.31
CA LEU A 312 -5.62 10.13 -52.94
C LEU A 312 -5.44 11.65 -52.73
N ASN A 313 -6.47 12.45 -53.01
CA ASN A 313 -6.42 13.90 -52.84
C ASN A 313 -6.33 14.35 -51.37
N LYS A 314 -6.94 13.59 -50.46
CA LYS A 314 -6.91 13.87 -49.01
C LYS A 314 -5.63 13.39 -48.33
N LEU A 315 -4.72 12.74 -49.06
CA LEU A 315 -3.53 12.10 -48.51
C LEU A 315 -3.87 11.12 -47.39
N ASP A 316 -4.92 10.31 -47.57
CA ASP A 316 -5.37 9.33 -46.59
C ASP A 316 -4.96 7.91 -47.01
N PRO A 317 -3.79 7.42 -46.55
CA PRO A 317 -3.30 6.09 -46.94
C PRO A 317 -4.13 4.95 -46.37
N GLU A 318 -4.84 5.15 -45.25
CA GLU A 318 -5.69 4.12 -44.65
C GLU A 318 -6.95 3.91 -45.50
N LEU A 319 -7.61 5.01 -45.85
CA LEU A 319 -8.80 4.98 -46.71
C LEU A 319 -8.46 4.49 -48.12
N LEU A 320 -7.32 4.93 -48.68
CA LEU A 320 -6.86 4.48 -49.99
C LEU A 320 -6.62 2.96 -50.01
N ARG A 321 -5.94 2.41 -48.99
CA ARG A 321 -5.73 0.96 -48.84
C ARG A 321 -7.04 0.19 -48.72
N ALA A 322 -8.07 0.77 -48.10
CA ALA A 322 -9.37 0.12 -47.95
C ALA A 322 -10.14 -0.04 -49.27
N THR A 323 -9.84 0.78 -50.28
CA THR A 323 -10.46 0.71 -51.61
C THR A 323 -9.83 -0.33 -52.54
N VAL A 324 -8.61 -0.78 -52.25
CA VAL A 324 -7.84 -1.70 -53.11
C VAL A 324 -7.68 -3.08 -52.48
N ALA A 325 -7.55 -4.11 -53.31
CA ALA A 325 -7.15 -5.43 -52.85
C ALA A 325 -5.66 -5.45 -52.45
N ARG A 326 -5.28 -6.45 -51.64
CA ARG A 326 -3.91 -6.55 -51.14
C ARG A 326 -2.93 -6.74 -52.30
N GLY A 327 -1.92 -5.87 -52.38
CA GLY A 327 -0.89 -5.89 -53.42
C GLY A 327 -1.24 -5.10 -54.69
N VAL A 328 -2.44 -4.53 -54.77
CA VAL A 328 -2.86 -3.66 -55.88
C VAL A 328 -2.53 -2.21 -55.56
N ALA A 329 -2.07 -1.46 -56.55
CA ALA A 329 -1.71 -0.03 -56.43
C ALA A 329 -0.72 0.26 -55.29
N THR A 330 0.18 -0.68 -54.95
CA THR A 330 1.14 -0.54 -53.84
C THR A 330 2.00 0.70 -53.96
N GLN A 331 2.50 1.00 -55.17
CA GLN A 331 3.29 2.21 -55.43
C GLN A 331 2.53 3.50 -55.07
N ARG A 332 1.24 3.58 -55.42
CA ARG A 332 0.40 4.76 -55.11
C ARG A 332 0.12 4.88 -53.62
N VAL A 333 -0.13 3.75 -52.95
CA VAL A 333 -0.31 3.70 -51.50
C VAL A 333 0.95 4.16 -50.77
N ASP A 334 2.12 3.72 -51.23
CA ASP A 334 3.41 4.09 -50.64
C ASP A 334 3.73 5.56 -50.88
N GLU A 335 3.45 6.06 -52.08
CA GLU A 335 3.56 7.49 -52.43
C GLU A 335 2.70 8.36 -51.50
N VAL A 336 1.42 8.03 -51.35
CA VAL A 336 0.52 8.76 -50.45
C VAL A 336 0.95 8.64 -48.99
N THR A 337 1.46 7.48 -48.59
CA THR A 337 2.00 7.28 -47.23
C THR A 337 3.19 8.20 -46.98
N ASN A 338 4.13 8.28 -47.92
CA ASN A 338 5.30 9.14 -47.82
C ASN A 338 4.88 10.61 -47.78
N MET A 339 3.97 11.03 -48.66
CA MET A 339 3.45 12.40 -48.67
C MET A 339 2.72 12.76 -47.38
N TYR A 340 1.91 11.85 -46.83
CA TYR A 340 1.22 12.03 -45.55
C TYR A 340 2.22 12.20 -44.40
N VAL A 341 3.25 11.35 -44.32
CA VAL A 341 4.29 11.41 -43.28
C VAL A 341 5.07 12.72 -43.38
N THR A 342 5.51 13.10 -44.58
CA THR A 342 6.22 14.37 -44.80
C THR A 342 5.34 15.57 -44.44
N SER A 343 4.06 15.56 -44.81
CA SER A 343 3.12 16.63 -44.45
C SER A 343 2.90 16.74 -42.94
N ARG A 344 2.81 15.61 -42.22
CA ARG A 344 2.72 15.61 -40.74
C ARG A 344 3.99 16.10 -40.07
N ALA A 345 5.16 15.74 -40.60
CA ALA A 345 6.43 16.24 -40.11
C ALA A 345 6.52 17.76 -40.27
N ARG A 346 6.21 18.29 -41.46
CA ARG A 346 6.16 19.74 -41.72
C ARG A 346 5.12 20.44 -40.85
N MET A 347 3.94 19.86 -40.65
CA MET A 347 2.93 20.42 -39.75
C MET A 347 3.46 20.59 -38.31
N SER A 348 4.29 19.66 -37.82
CA SER A 348 4.83 19.75 -36.46
C SER A 348 5.88 20.84 -36.27
N VAL A 349 6.60 21.21 -37.35
CA VAL A 349 7.69 22.20 -37.31
C VAL A 349 7.23 23.56 -37.81
N GLU A 350 6.56 23.60 -38.96
CA GLU A 350 6.16 24.80 -39.70
C GLU A 350 4.70 25.22 -39.48
N MET A 351 3.89 24.39 -38.79
CA MET A 351 2.44 24.56 -38.65
C MET A 351 1.69 24.66 -39.99
N LYS A 352 2.27 24.09 -41.06
CA LYS A 352 1.70 24.07 -42.42
C LYS A 352 1.83 22.67 -43.03
N THR A 353 0.83 22.26 -43.82
CA THR A 353 0.81 20.94 -44.50
C THR A 353 1.71 20.87 -45.72
N GLY A 354 1.99 22.02 -46.36
CA GLY A 354 2.82 22.10 -47.57
C GLY A 354 2.19 21.59 -48.87
N ASN A 355 0.99 21.00 -48.79
CA ASN A 355 0.30 20.38 -49.93
C ASN A 355 -1.07 21.03 -50.14
N TYR A 356 -1.43 21.25 -51.40
CA TYR A 356 -2.72 21.76 -51.84
C TYR A 356 -3.41 20.71 -52.74
N PRO A 357 -4.70 20.41 -52.56
CA PRO A 357 -5.38 19.42 -53.40
C PRO A 357 -5.38 19.84 -54.87
N ALA A 358 -4.97 18.94 -55.76
CA ALA A 358 -4.90 19.20 -57.20
C ALA A 358 -6.25 19.61 -57.81
N ASP A 359 -7.34 18.98 -57.39
CA ASP A 359 -8.69 19.30 -57.86
C ASP A 359 -9.08 20.75 -57.55
N ASP A 360 -8.87 21.19 -56.30
CA ASP A 360 -9.15 22.56 -55.89
C ASP A 360 -8.28 23.57 -56.67
N TRP A 361 -7.01 23.23 -56.90
CA TRP A 361 -6.07 24.08 -57.62
C TRP A 361 -6.48 24.26 -59.09
N ILE A 362 -6.85 23.17 -59.76
CA ILE A 362 -7.33 23.21 -61.15
C ILE A 362 -8.65 23.98 -61.23
N ASN A 363 -9.60 23.69 -60.34
CA ASN A 363 -10.93 24.30 -60.33
C ASN A 363 -10.89 25.82 -60.06
N GLN A 364 -9.87 26.30 -59.34
CA GLN A 364 -9.65 27.73 -59.08
C GLN A 364 -8.86 28.44 -60.19
N GLY A 365 -8.55 27.76 -61.29
CA GLY A 365 -7.80 28.34 -62.40
C GLY A 365 -6.30 28.41 -62.16
N ARG A 366 -5.75 27.47 -61.38
CA ARG A 366 -4.31 27.31 -61.11
C ARG A 366 -3.68 28.55 -60.47
N PRO A 367 -4.16 28.99 -59.30
CA PRO A 367 -3.58 30.14 -58.60
C PRO A 367 -2.12 29.87 -58.21
N ASP A 368 -1.32 30.93 -58.10
CA ASP A 368 0.00 30.85 -57.47
C ASP A 368 -0.16 30.53 -55.99
N LEU A 369 0.42 29.40 -55.54
CA LEU A 369 0.30 28.90 -54.17
C LEU A 369 1.44 29.42 -53.26
N GLY A 370 2.38 30.19 -53.81
CA GLY A 370 3.55 30.68 -53.10
C GLY A 370 4.63 29.60 -52.89
N PRO A 371 5.77 29.96 -52.27
CA PRO A 371 7.02 29.18 -52.37
C PRO A 371 7.07 27.89 -51.55
N THR A 372 6.02 27.57 -50.79
CA THR A 372 6.08 26.47 -49.79
C THR A 372 4.88 25.51 -49.85
N VAL A 373 3.98 25.74 -50.80
CA VAL A 373 2.73 24.98 -50.98
C VAL A 373 2.67 24.49 -52.41
N TYR A 374 2.54 23.19 -52.59
CA TYR A 374 2.56 22.56 -53.90
C TYR A 374 1.25 21.81 -54.18
N PRO A 375 0.71 21.87 -55.40
CA PRO A 375 -0.47 21.10 -55.75
C PRO A 375 -0.10 19.63 -55.89
N TYR A 376 -0.89 18.75 -55.28
CA TYR A 376 -0.70 17.31 -55.34
C TYR A 376 -2.04 16.58 -55.44
N GLY A 377 -2.09 15.54 -56.26
CA GLY A 377 -3.21 14.62 -56.39
C GLY A 377 -3.75 14.55 -57.82
N VAL A 378 -5.07 14.42 -57.94
CA VAL A 378 -5.79 14.29 -59.21
C VAL A 378 -6.95 15.28 -59.27
N SER A 379 -7.32 15.70 -60.48
CA SER A 379 -8.60 16.39 -60.72
C SER A 379 -9.78 15.47 -60.42
N THR A 380 -10.98 16.05 -60.29
CA THR A 380 -12.22 15.28 -60.27
C THR A 380 -12.28 14.33 -61.48
N PRO A 381 -12.33 13.00 -61.26
CA PRO A 381 -12.28 12.05 -62.36
C PRO A 381 -13.63 11.94 -63.09
N ASP A 382 -13.61 11.91 -64.42
CA ASP A 382 -14.75 11.45 -65.24
C ASP A 382 -14.76 9.91 -65.19
N ILE A 383 -15.69 9.35 -64.43
CA ILE A 383 -15.81 7.91 -64.19
C ILE A 383 -16.93 7.33 -65.06
N ARG A 384 -16.58 6.40 -65.94
CA ARG A 384 -17.51 5.69 -66.83
C ARG A 384 -17.54 4.21 -66.49
N GLU A 385 -18.75 3.65 -66.38
CA GLU A 385 -18.94 2.21 -66.21
C GLU A 385 -18.79 1.54 -67.58
N LEU A 386 -17.84 0.61 -67.69
CA LEU A 386 -17.59 -0.13 -68.93
C LEU A 386 -18.35 -1.46 -68.94
N ASN A 387 -18.34 -2.18 -67.83
CA ASN A 387 -19.09 -3.42 -67.65
C ASN A 387 -19.44 -3.60 -66.16
N LYS A 388 -20.59 -4.23 -65.89
CA LYS A 388 -21.01 -4.57 -64.53
C LYS A 388 -21.75 -5.90 -64.54
N GLU A 389 -21.18 -6.84 -63.80
CA GLU A 389 -21.71 -8.18 -63.59
C GLU A 389 -21.98 -8.41 -62.10
N GLU A 390 -22.67 -9.50 -61.77
CA GLU A 390 -22.90 -9.84 -60.37
C GLU A 390 -21.56 -10.19 -59.69
N GLY A 391 -21.11 -9.29 -58.81
CA GLY A 391 -19.87 -9.44 -58.06
C GLY A 391 -18.58 -8.97 -58.76
N SER A 392 -18.67 -8.43 -59.99
CA SER A 392 -17.55 -7.85 -60.73
C SER A 392 -17.96 -6.55 -61.44
N ALA A 393 -17.09 -5.55 -61.46
CA ALA A 393 -17.34 -4.32 -62.20
C ALA A 393 -16.06 -3.77 -62.83
N LEU A 394 -16.19 -3.16 -64.00
CA LEU A 394 -15.11 -2.53 -64.73
C LEU A 394 -15.45 -1.06 -64.97
N TYR A 395 -14.58 -0.17 -64.50
CA TYR A 395 -14.72 1.27 -64.69
C TYR A 395 -13.51 1.84 -65.43
N GLU A 396 -13.77 2.90 -66.19
CA GLU A 396 -12.74 3.78 -66.73
C GLU A 396 -12.79 5.10 -65.96
N ALA A 397 -11.64 5.62 -65.54
CA ALA A 397 -11.49 6.95 -64.97
C ALA A 397 -10.56 7.80 -65.83
N ARG A 398 -10.96 9.03 -66.15
CA ARG A 398 -10.12 10.02 -66.82
C ARG A 398 -9.93 11.24 -65.94
N PHE A 399 -8.69 11.66 -65.72
CA PHE A 399 -8.37 12.79 -64.85
C PHE A 399 -7.01 13.40 -65.22
N ILE A 400 -6.73 14.57 -64.65
CA ILE A 400 -5.42 15.21 -64.68
C ILE A 400 -4.72 14.87 -63.38
N ARG A 401 -3.54 14.26 -63.44
CA ARG A 401 -2.67 14.05 -62.30
C ARG A 401 -1.70 15.21 -62.19
N VAL A 402 -1.61 15.80 -61.00
CA VAL A 402 -0.69 16.89 -60.69
C VAL A 402 0.27 16.41 -59.62
N PHE A 403 1.56 16.53 -59.90
CA PHE A 403 2.60 16.34 -58.90
C PHE A 403 3.74 17.30 -59.16
N PHE A 404 4.60 17.40 -58.16
CA PHE A 404 5.73 18.30 -58.15
C PHE A 404 7.02 17.49 -58.28
N GLU A 405 7.90 17.91 -59.19
CA GLU A 405 9.17 17.25 -59.47
C GLU A 405 10.31 18.23 -59.16
N PHE A 406 11.24 17.78 -58.31
CA PHE A 406 12.48 18.51 -58.04
C PHE A 406 13.49 18.16 -59.14
N GLU A 407 13.98 19.15 -59.88
CA GLU A 407 14.92 18.92 -60.99
C GLU A 407 16.30 18.42 -60.51
N ASP A 408 16.73 18.79 -59.30
CA ASP A 408 17.96 18.31 -58.66
C ASP A 408 17.80 18.20 -57.13
N GLU A 409 18.43 17.20 -56.49
CA GLU A 409 18.36 16.92 -55.03
C GLU A 409 18.88 18.06 -54.12
N ILE A 410 19.43 19.15 -54.69
CA ILE A 410 20.21 20.15 -53.93
C ILE A 410 19.57 21.57 -53.98
N SER A 411 18.60 21.85 -54.86
CA SER A 411 17.97 23.18 -54.96
C SER A 411 16.45 23.09 -54.85
N GLU A 412 15.89 23.52 -53.70
CA GLU A 412 14.43 23.72 -53.54
C GLU A 412 13.88 24.86 -54.41
N GLN A 413 14.75 25.63 -55.10
CA GLN A 413 14.37 26.83 -55.86
C GLN A 413 13.89 26.55 -57.29
N ASP A 414 14.19 25.38 -57.86
CA ASP A 414 13.89 25.06 -59.28
C ASP A 414 12.98 23.83 -59.36
N ALA A 415 11.72 24.06 -59.07
CA ALA A 415 10.83 22.99 -58.74
C ALA A 415 9.53 23.18 -59.53
N SER A 416 9.25 22.23 -60.42
CA SER A 416 8.26 22.42 -61.49
C SER A 416 7.01 21.57 -61.26
N ILE A 417 5.86 22.18 -61.50
CA ILE A 417 4.57 21.48 -61.45
C ILE A 417 4.40 20.76 -62.79
N ARG A 418 4.16 19.45 -62.75
CA ARG A 418 3.85 18.66 -63.94
C ARG A 418 2.41 18.17 -63.91
N GLU A 419 1.73 18.32 -65.04
CA GLU A 419 0.36 17.84 -65.28
C GLU A 419 0.38 16.72 -66.30
N TYR A 420 -0.27 15.59 -65.99
CA TYR A 420 -0.42 14.47 -66.90
C TYR A 420 -1.90 14.14 -67.06
N HIS A 421 -2.37 14.01 -68.30
CA HIS A 421 -3.68 13.44 -68.55
C HIS A 421 -3.56 11.92 -68.41
N VAL A 422 -4.38 11.33 -67.55
CA VAL A 422 -4.32 9.91 -67.22
C VAL A 422 -5.68 9.28 -67.52
N ARG A 423 -5.63 8.10 -68.15
CA ARG A 423 -6.75 7.18 -68.30
C ARG A 423 -6.43 5.92 -67.51
N GLU A 424 -7.34 5.54 -66.61
CA GLU A 424 -7.20 4.31 -65.82
C GLU A 424 -8.37 3.38 -66.04
N GLU A 425 -8.07 2.08 -66.14
CA GLU A 425 -9.06 1.02 -66.12
C GLU A 425 -8.99 0.32 -64.77
N LEU A 426 -10.12 0.28 -64.06
CA LEU A 426 -10.24 -0.25 -62.71
C LEU A 426 -11.17 -1.47 -62.73
N GLN A 427 -10.63 -2.63 -62.39
CA GLN A 427 -11.42 -3.84 -62.17
C GLN A 427 -11.72 -3.98 -60.67
N LEU A 428 -12.99 -4.15 -60.32
CA LEU A 428 -13.44 -4.33 -58.94
C LEU A 428 -14.13 -5.67 -58.78
N GLU A 429 -13.95 -6.26 -57.60
CA GLU A 429 -14.65 -7.48 -57.18
C GLU A 429 -15.37 -7.25 -55.85
N LEU A 430 -16.55 -7.85 -55.71
CA LEU A 430 -17.29 -7.91 -54.46
C LEU A 430 -16.87 -9.15 -53.66
N ARG A 431 -16.25 -8.96 -52.51
CA ARG A 431 -15.87 -10.05 -51.60
C ARG A 431 -16.36 -9.73 -50.19
N ASN A 432 -17.11 -10.65 -49.59
CA ASN A 432 -17.69 -10.48 -48.24
C ASN A 432 -18.44 -9.15 -48.09
N GLU A 433 -19.34 -8.82 -49.02
CA GLU A 433 -20.14 -7.58 -49.02
C GLU A 433 -19.33 -6.27 -49.17
N VAL A 434 -18.04 -6.36 -49.54
CA VAL A 434 -17.15 -5.21 -49.73
C VAL A 434 -16.58 -5.22 -51.14
N TRP A 435 -16.78 -4.12 -51.87
CA TRP A 435 -16.15 -3.90 -53.18
C TRP A 435 -14.69 -3.47 -53.00
N ARG A 436 -13.78 -4.04 -53.82
CA ARG A 436 -12.36 -3.66 -53.85
C ARG A 436 -11.82 -3.66 -55.26
N ILE A 437 -10.92 -2.72 -55.56
CA ILE A 437 -10.17 -2.67 -56.82
C ILE A 437 -9.10 -3.77 -56.82
N VAL A 438 -9.23 -4.74 -57.71
CA VAL A 438 -8.35 -5.91 -57.84
C VAL A 438 -7.30 -5.75 -58.95
N ALA A 439 -7.53 -4.87 -59.91
CA ALA A 439 -6.57 -4.47 -60.93
C ALA A 439 -6.75 -2.99 -61.26
N LEU A 440 -5.63 -2.33 -61.55
CA LEU A 440 -5.59 -0.92 -61.91
C LEU A 440 -4.49 -0.74 -62.96
N ASP A 441 -4.92 -0.49 -64.19
CA ASP A 441 -4.03 -0.23 -65.32
C ASP A 441 -4.08 1.25 -65.67
N SER A 442 -2.93 1.91 -65.66
CA SER A 442 -2.80 3.36 -65.81
C SER A 442 -2.06 3.70 -67.10
N HIS A 443 -2.66 4.55 -67.92
CA HIS A 443 -2.10 5.01 -69.19
C HIS A 443 -2.03 6.54 -69.18
N VAL A 444 -0.82 7.07 -69.38
CA VAL A 444 -0.63 8.50 -69.66
C VAL A 444 -1.08 8.76 -71.10
N VAL A 445 -2.06 9.65 -71.25
CA VAL A 445 -2.57 10.09 -72.54
C VAL A 445 -1.85 11.38 -72.86
N GLU A 446 -1.04 11.40 -73.92
CA GLU A 446 -0.52 12.67 -74.43
C GLU A 446 -1.71 13.55 -74.82
N PRO A 447 -1.73 14.85 -74.43
CA PRO A 447 -2.79 15.74 -74.86
C PRO A 447 -2.77 15.77 -76.38
N SER A 448 -3.78 15.17 -77.02
CA SER A 448 -3.98 15.26 -78.45
C SER A 448 -4.00 16.75 -78.81
N SER A 449 -3.13 17.17 -79.72
CA SER A 449 -2.97 18.55 -80.20
C SER A 449 -4.21 19.12 -80.93
N GLU A 450 -5.38 18.53 -80.73
CA GLU A 450 -6.65 18.86 -81.36
C GLU A 450 -7.69 19.30 -80.32
N SER A 451 -7.49 20.47 -79.71
CA SER A 451 -8.60 21.37 -79.33
C SER A 451 -8.02 22.66 -78.76
N HIS A 452 -7.74 23.61 -79.64
CA HIS A 452 -7.65 25.03 -79.32
C HIS A 452 -9.00 25.70 -79.56
#